data_AF-A0A1M5PV88-F1
#
_entry.id   AF-A0A1M5PV88-F1
#
_cell.length_a   1.000
_cell.length_b   1.000
_cell.length_c   1.000
_cell.angle_alpha   90.00
_cell.angle_beta   90.00
_cell.angle_gamma   90.00
#
_symmetry.space_group_name_H-M   'P 1'
#
loop_
_entity.id
_entity.type
_entity.pdbx_description
1 polymer ?
#
loop_
_entity_poly.entity_id
_entity_poly.type
_entity_poly.pdbx_seq_one_letter_code
_entity_poly.pdbx_strand_id
1 'polypeptide(L)'
;MARELIPVGLRKGDKSADVELLNRYLSRFGYASPTSPDGVDLHSSTAVVTNDFSDETERALRKFQKRHRLAETGETDAGTAALLNMPRCGVPDPDFHSRYVLAGPRWERTNLTFAISQFPGGAITDAQARAALVAAFGAWAAAVVPPLLSAKLLIPNLTT
;
A
#
# COMPACT_ATOMS: atom_id res chain seq x y z
N MET A 1 -6.00 22.61 -4.71
CA MET A 1 -5.64 21.61 -5.73
C MET A 1 -6.76 20.59 -5.78
N ALA A 2 -7.51 20.52 -6.90
CA ALA A 2 -8.54 19.50 -7.06
C ALA A 2 -7.86 18.12 -7.16
N ARG A 3 -8.45 17.09 -6.54
CA ARG A 3 -7.91 15.73 -6.62
C ARG A 3 -8.25 15.14 -7.98
N GLU A 4 -7.24 14.78 -8.76
CA GLU A 4 -7.44 14.02 -10.00
C GLU A 4 -7.94 12.62 -9.66
N LEU A 5 -9.03 12.19 -10.31
CA LEU A 5 -9.71 10.93 -10.04
C LEU A 5 -9.68 10.05 -11.29
N ILE A 6 -9.48 8.75 -11.11
CA ILE A 6 -9.56 7.77 -12.20
C ILE A 6 -11.04 7.53 -12.53
N PRO A 7 -11.50 7.80 -13.77
CA PRO A 7 -12.91 7.70 -14.14
C PRO A 7 -13.36 6.25 -14.36
N VAL A 8 -14.68 6.08 -14.49
CA VAL A 8 -15.29 4.83 -14.90
C VAL A 8 -15.19 4.66 -16.42
N GLY A 9 -14.89 3.44 -16.88
CA GLY A 9 -14.99 3.03 -18.28
C GLY A 9 -13.70 3.06 -19.09
N LEU A 10 -12.53 3.23 -18.46
CA LEU A 10 -11.24 3.03 -19.12
C LEU A 10 -11.07 1.56 -19.48
N ARG A 11 -10.66 1.29 -20.71
CA ARG A 11 -10.51 -0.06 -21.26
C ARG A 11 -9.35 -0.14 -22.25
N LYS A 12 -8.98 -1.36 -22.62
CA LYS A 12 -7.90 -1.63 -23.58
C LYS A 12 -8.07 -0.84 -24.88
N GLY A 13 -6.99 -0.19 -25.30
CA GLY A 13 -6.93 0.66 -26.50
C GLY A 13 -7.17 2.15 -26.23
N ASP A 14 -7.62 2.54 -25.04
CA ASP A 14 -7.76 3.94 -24.67
C ASP A 14 -6.39 4.63 -24.51
N LYS A 15 -6.33 5.90 -24.91
CA LYS A 15 -5.14 6.75 -24.74
C LYS A 15 -5.52 8.11 -24.15
N SER A 16 -5.21 8.34 -22.88
CA SER A 16 -5.60 9.59 -22.19
C SER A 16 -4.76 9.86 -20.93
N ALA A 17 -4.88 11.08 -20.39
CA ALA A 17 -4.28 11.42 -19.09
C ALA A 17 -4.84 10.56 -17.94
N ASP A 18 -6.09 10.12 -18.06
CA ASP A 18 -6.73 9.22 -17.07
C ASP A 18 -6.10 7.82 -17.09
N VAL A 19 -5.71 7.34 -18.27
CA VAL A 19 -4.94 6.09 -18.40
C VAL A 19 -3.56 6.23 -17.78
N GLU A 20 -2.91 7.39 -17.94
CA GLU A 20 -1.64 7.67 -17.26
C GLU A 20 -1.80 7.67 -15.73
N LEU A 21 -2.89 8.26 -15.22
CA LEU A 21 -3.23 8.21 -13.79
C LEU A 21 -3.41 6.76 -13.30
N LEU A 22 -4.14 5.95 -14.05
CA LEU A 22 -4.33 4.53 -13.76
C LEU A 22 -2.99 3.78 -13.76
N ASN A 23 -2.16 3.96 -14.78
CA ASN A 23 -0.87 3.29 -14.90
C ASN A 23 0.10 3.68 -13.78
N ARG A 24 0.10 4.95 -13.36
CA ARG A 24 0.85 5.41 -12.17
C ARG A 24 0.37 4.72 -10.90
N TYR A 25 -0.94 4.62 -10.72
CA TYR A 25 -1.52 3.93 -9.56
C TYR A 25 -1.10 2.47 -9.54
N LEU A 26 -1.33 1.74 -10.64
CA LEU A 26 -1.02 0.31 -10.74
C LEU A 26 0.47 0.04 -10.54
N SER A 27 1.34 0.91 -11.06
CA SER A 27 2.79 0.82 -10.85
C SER A 27 3.16 1.08 -9.39
N ARG A 28 2.62 2.13 -8.77
CA ARG A 28 2.90 2.50 -7.38
C ARG A 28 2.56 1.38 -6.40
N PHE A 29 1.43 0.70 -6.62
CA PHE A 29 0.99 -0.42 -5.78
C PHE A 29 1.50 -1.78 -6.27
N GLY A 30 2.32 -1.80 -7.33
CA GLY A 30 3.10 -2.95 -7.78
C GLY A 30 2.34 -3.97 -8.63
N TYR A 31 1.22 -3.58 -9.22
CA TYR A 31 0.47 -4.40 -10.16
C TYR A 31 1.09 -4.43 -11.56
N ALA A 32 1.91 -3.43 -11.92
CA ALA A 32 2.46 -3.22 -13.26
C ALA A 32 3.82 -3.91 -13.53
N SER A 33 4.16 -4.99 -12.81
CA SER A 33 5.43 -5.71 -13.04
C SER A 33 5.42 -6.48 -14.37
N PRO A 34 6.47 -6.37 -15.21
CA PRO A 34 6.63 -7.25 -16.35
C PRO A 34 6.86 -8.68 -15.85
N THR A 35 5.96 -9.58 -16.18
CA THR A 35 6.19 -11.02 -16.01
C THR A 35 7.29 -11.46 -16.98
N SER A 36 8.37 -12.04 -16.46
CA SER A 36 9.33 -12.81 -17.24
C SER A 36 8.61 -13.95 -17.98
N PRO A 37 9.13 -14.44 -19.13
CA PRO A 37 8.63 -15.64 -19.81
C PRO A 37 8.46 -16.85 -18.88
N ASP A 38 9.26 -16.92 -17.81
CA ASP A 38 9.21 -18.00 -16.80
C ASP A 38 8.14 -17.76 -15.72
N GLY A 39 7.25 -16.77 -15.90
CA GLY A 39 6.20 -16.41 -14.94
C GLY A 39 6.70 -15.72 -13.66
N VAL A 40 7.99 -15.41 -13.58
CA VAL A 40 8.56 -14.63 -12.46
C VAL A 40 8.35 -13.15 -12.71
N ASP A 41 7.69 -12.45 -11.79
CA ASP A 41 7.52 -11.00 -11.86
C ASP A 41 8.91 -10.34 -11.84
N LEU A 42 9.34 -9.78 -12.97
CA LEU A 42 10.63 -9.12 -13.11
C LEU A 42 10.51 -7.71 -12.50
N HIS A 43 11.23 -7.50 -11.40
CA HIS A 43 11.11 -6.31 -10.56
C HIS A 43 11.83 -5.11 -11.18
N SER A 44 11.38 -4.66 -12.35
CA SER A 44 11.87 -3.42 -12.93
C SER A 44 11.16 -2.24 -12.26
N SER A 45 11.92 -1.45 -11.49
CA SER A 45 11.47 -0.18 -10.91
C SER A 45 11.20 0.91 -11.95
N THR A 46 11.34 0.59 -13.24
CA THR A 46 11.07 1.49 -14.36
C THR A 46 9.94 0.93 -15.21
N ALA A 47 8.77 0.69 -14.60
CA ALA A 47 7.54 0.66 -15.40
C ALA A 47 7.43 2.04 -16.07
N VAL A 48 7.62 2.08 -17.39
CA VAL A 48 7.41 3.30 -18.16
C VAL A 48 5.94 3.66 -17.97
N VAL A 49 5.69 4.77 -17.28
CA VAL A 49 4.34 5.30 -17.13
C VAL A 49 3.91 5.79 -18.51
N THR A 50 3.05 5.02 -19.16
CA THR A 50 2.44 5.38 -20.44
C THR A 50 1.04 5.92 -20.21
N ASN A 51 0.54 6.69 -21.17
CA ASN A 51 -0.86 7.07 -21.26
C ASN A 51 -1.67 6.10 -22.13
N ASP A 52 -1.14 4.91 -22.39
CA ASP A 52 -1.73 3.89 -23.26
C ASP A 52 -2.25 2.72 -22.42
N PHE A 53 -3.50 2.32 -22.65
CA PHE A 53 -4.13 1.20 -21.96
C PHE A 53 -3.77 -0.07 -22.74
N SER A 54 -2.58 -0.60 -22.47
CA SER A 54 -2.04 -1.78 -23.14
C SER A 54 -2.53 -3.09 -22.51
N ASP A 55 -2.12 -4.20 -23.10
CA ASP A 55 -2.30 -5.54 -22.53
C ASP A 55 -1.73 -5.67 -21.10
N GLU A 56 -0.65 -4.95 -20.81
CA GLU A 56 -0.02 -4.87 -19.49
C GLU A 56 -0.94 -4.17 -18.49
N THR A 57 -1.54 -3.04 -18.88
CA THR A 57 -2.48 -2.29 -18.05
C THR A 57 -3.71 -3.12 -17.73
N GLU A 58 -4.29 -3.79 -18.72
CA GLU A 58 -5.45 -4.66 -18.52
C GLU A 58 -5.13 -5.80 -17.55
N ARG A 59 -4.00 -6.47 -17.76
CA ARG A 59 -3.52 -7.56 -16.89
C ARG A 59 -3.28 -7.07 -15.46
N ALA A 60 -2.65 -5.91 -15.29
CA ALA A 60 -2.43 -5.30 -13.98
C ALA A 60 -3.76 -4.93 -13.29
N LEU A 61 -4.72 -4.40 -14.05
CA LEU A 61 -6.04 -4.05 -13.53
C LEU A 61 -6.84 -5.29 -13.09
N ARG A 62 -6.77 -6.38 -13.86
CA ARG A 62 -7.37 -7.68 -13.47
C ARG A 62 -6.75 -8.22 -12.19
N LYS A 63 -5.42 -8.15 -12.03
CA LYS A 63 -4.73 -8.49 -10.77
C LYS A 63 -5.25 -7.65 -9.59
N PHE A 64 -5.45 -6.35 -9.80
CA PHE A 64 -6.04 -5.44 -8.80
C PHE A 64 -7.46 -5.88 -8.43
N GLN A 65 -8.34 -6.05 -9.42
CA GLN A 65 -9.72 -6.47 -9.22
C GLN A 65 -9.80 -7.79 -8.44
N LYS A 66 -9.00 -8.78 -8.83
CA LYS A 66 -8.91 -10.07 -8.13
C LYS A 66 -8.52 -9.92 -6.66
N ARG A 67 -7.47 -9.13 -6.35
CA ARG A 67 -7.01 -8.87 -4.97
C ARG A 67 -8.12 -8.26 -4.12
N HIS A 68 -8.89 -7.36 -4.71
CA HIS A 68 -9.99 -6.67 -4.06
C HIS A 68 -11.33 -7.41 -4.14
N ARG A 69 -11.35 -8.66 -4.65
CA ARG A 69 -12.54 -9.51 -4.79
C ARG A 69 -13.64 -8.86 -5.65
N LEU A 70 -13.23 -8.07 -6.63
CA LEU A 70 -14.09 -7.58 -7.70
C LEU A 70 -14.15 -8.58 -8.86
N ALA A 71 -15.13 -8.41 -9.74
CA ALA A 71 -15.12 -9.09 -11.02
C ALA A 71 -13.88 -8.65 -11.82
N GLU A 72 -13.13 -9.62 -12.36
CA GLU A 72 -11.98 -9.36 -13.21
C GLU A 72 -12.49 -8.93 -14.60
N THR A 73 -12.95 -7.68 -14.74
CA THR A 73 -13.48 -7.13 -15.99
C THR A 73 -12.36 -6.65 -16.91
N GLY A 74 -11.22 -6.21 -16.35
CA GLY A 74 -10.14 -5.56 -17.10
C GLY A 74 -10.47 -4.12 -17.51
N GLU A 75 -11.56 -3.56 -17.00
CA GLU A 75 -11.99 -2.18 -17.23
C GLU A 75 -12.17 -1.45 -15.90
N THR A 76 -12.08 -0.12 -15.89
CA THR A 76 -12.39 0.65 -14.66
C THR A 76 -13.91 0.74 -14.44
N ASP A 77 -14.55 -0.38 -14.11
CA ASP A 77 -15.97 -0.37 -13.72
C ASP A 77 -16.21 0.46 -12.43
N ALA A 78 -17.48 0.69 -12.09
CA ALA A 78 -17.85 1.54 -10.96
C ALA A 78 -17.23 1.09 -9.63
N GLY A 79 -17.15 -0.21 -9.37
CA GLY A 79 -16.52 -0.76 -8.17
C GLY A 79 -15.00 -0.57 -8.18
N THR A 80 -14.38 -0.79 -9.35
CA THR A 80 -12.94 -0.60 -9.56
C THR A 80 -12.56 0.87 -9.37
N ALA A 81 -13.24 1.81 -10.02
CA ALA A 81 -12.98 3.24 -9.89
C ALA A 81 -13.19 3.73 -8.44
N ALA A 82 -14.20 3.23 -7.73
CA ALA A 82 -14.42 3.58 -6.33
C ALA A 82 -13.20 3.20 -5.46
N LEU A 83 -12.66 1.99 -5.62
CA LEU A 83 -11.50 1.53 -4.85
C LEU A 83 -10.20 2.22 -5.27
N LEU A 84 -9.98 2.45 -6.56
CA LEU A 84 -8.80 3.17 -7.07
C LEU A 84 -8.71 4.58 -6.51
N ASN A 85 -9.85 5.23 -6.26
CA ASN A 85 -9.92 6.58 -5.75
C ASN A 85 -10.02 6.66 -4.22
N MET A 86 -10.21 5.55 -3.51
CA MET A 86 -10.34 5.55 -2.06
C MET A 86 -8.97 5.82 -1.38
N PRO A 87 -8.88 6.75 -0.39
CA PRO A 87 -7.66 6.90 0.40
C PRO A 87 -7.28 5.57 1.06
N ARG A 88 -6.00 5.21 0.98
CA ARG A 88 -5.50 3.89 1.40
C ARG A 88 -4.07 3.96 1.93
N CYS A 89 -3.61 2.85 2.49
CA CYS A 89 -2.21 2.66 2.89
C CYS A 89 -1.29 2.80 1.66
N GLY A 90 -0.11 3.40 1.86
CA GLY A 90 0.90 3.58 0.82
C GLY A 90 1.81 2.37 0.58
N VAL A 91 1.63 1.27 1.33
CA VAL A 91 2.37 0.02 1.14
C VAL A 91 1.82 -0.71 -0.11
N PRO A 92 2.68 -1.18 -1.03
CA PRO A 92 2.27 -1.99 -2.18
C PRO A 92 1.49 -3.26 -1.79
N ASP A 93 0.58 -3.69 -2.67
CA ASP A 93 -0.38 -4.77 -2.37
C ASP A 93 0.13 -6.20 -2.56
N PRO A 94 0.84 -6.55 -3.64
CA PRO A 94 1.39 -7.89 -3.85
C PRO A 94 2.27 -8.34 -2.69
N ASP A 95 2.51 -9.65 -2.62
CA ASP A 95 3.42 -10.28 -1.66
C ASP A 95 4.89 -9.95 -2.01
N PHE A 96 5.18 -8.67 -2.15
CA PHE A 96 6.52 -8.15 -2.16
C PHE A 96 7.17 -8.65 -0.88
N HIS A 97 8.19 -9.49 -1.04
CA HIS A 97 9.29 -9.51 -0.10
C HIS A 97 9.70 -8.05 0.05
N SER A 98 9.27 -7.41 1.14
CA SER A 98 9.54 -6.00 1.31
C SER A 98 11.05 -5.86 1.16
N ARG A 99 11.51 -4.92 0.31
CA ARG A 99 12.92 -4.81 -0.10
C ARG A 99 13.90 -4.72 1.09
N TYR A 100 13.37 -4.52 2.29
CA TYR A 100 14.07 -4.27 3.53
C TYR A 100 13.71 -5.27 4.66
N VAL A 101 12.99 -6.37 4.39
CA VAL A 101 12.78 -7.43 5.39
C VAL A 101 13.93 -8.43 5.34
N LEU A 102 14.78 -8.38 6.37
CA LEU A 102 15.95 -9.25 6.52
C LEU A 102 15.63 -10.60 7.18
N ALA A 103 14.56 -10.68 7.99
CA ALA A 103 14.30 -11.80 8.89
C ALA A 103 12.94 -12.49 8.67
N GLY A 104 12.32 -12.29 7.50
CA GLY A 104 11.00 -12.85 7.17
C GLY A 104 9.81 -12.08 7.75
N PRO A 105 8.57 -12.59 7.58
CA PRO A 105 7.35 -11.82 7.77
C PRO A 105 6.92 -11.64 9.24
N ARG A 106 7.67 -12.20 10.19
CA ARG A 106 7.32 -12.20 11.61
C ARG A 106 8.49 -11.78 12.47
N TRP A 107 8.19 -11.11 13.57
CA TRP A 107 9.19 -10.82 14.59
C TRP A 107 9.58 -12.11 15.31
N GLU A 108 10.88 -12.32 15.52
CA GLU A 108 11.37 -13.46 16.32
C GLU A 108 11.09 -13.28 17.82
N ARG A 109 11.02 -12.02 18.28
CA ARG A 109 10.72 -11.66 19.66
C ARG A 109 9.34 -11.01 19.75
N THR A 110 8.66 -11.25 20.87
CA THR A 110 7.31 -10.73 21.13
C THR A 110 7.29 -9.47 21.99
N ASN A 111 8.38 -9.21 22.74
CA ASN A 111 8.55 -7.97 23.48
C ASN A 111 9.14 -6.88 22.55
N LEU A 112 8.27 -6.24 21.78
CA LEU A 112 8.64 -5.19 20.84
C LEU A 112 8.72 -3.84 21.54
N THR A 113 9.65 -2.99 21.13
CA THR A 113 9.74 -1.60 21.59
C THR A 113 9.58 -0.66 20.39
N PHE A 114 9.11 0.55 20.66
CA PHE A 114 9.00 1.60 19.64
C PHE A 114 9.49 2.93 20.19
N ALA A 115 9.91 3.81 19.29
CA ALA A 115 10.29 5.18 19.59
C ALA A 115 9.65 6.10 18.55
N ILE A 116 9.27 7.31 18.98
CA ILE A 116 8.74 8.34 18.10
C ILE A 116 9.88 9.32 17.85
N SER A 117 10.43 9.30 16.64
CA SER A 117 11.52 10.20 16.25
C SER A 117 11.05 11.64 16.05
N GLN A 118 9.82 11.81 15.57
CA GLN A 118 9.21 13.10 15.30
C GLN A 118 7.70 13.05 15.55
N PHE A 119 7.18 14.07 16.21
CA PHE A 119 5.75 14.25 16.41
C PHE A 119 5.13 15.03 15.24
N PRO A 120 3.86 14.77 14.91
CA PRO A 120 3.17 15.56 13.90
C PRO A 120 3.02 17.00 14.37
N GLY A 121 3.70 17.95 13.71
CA GLY A 121 3.52 19.37 13.96
C GLY A 121 2.18 19.84 13.40
N GLY A 122 1.12 19.83 14.21
CA GLY A 122 -0.19 20.33 13.78
C GLY A 122 -1.38 19.71 14.51
N ALA A 123 -2.26 19.06 13.75
CA ALA A 123 -3.66 18.74 14.10
C ALA A 123 -3.88 17.92 15.39
N ILE A 124 -2.84 17.31 15.95
CA ILE A 124 -2.90 16.58 17.23
C ILE A 124 -1.69 16.92 18.08
N THR A 125 -1.87 16.86 19.40
CA THR A 125 -0.79 17.01 20.37
C THR A 125 0.07 15.74 20.46
N ASP A 126 1.31 15.88 20.92
CA ASP A 126 2.21 14.75 21.17
C ASP A 126 1.60 13.69 22.10
N ALA A 127 0.82 14.13 23.09
CA ALA A 127 0.12 13.22 24.02
C ALA A 127 -0.95 12.39 23.29
N GLN A 128 -1.72 13.00 22.40
CA GLN A 128 -2.71 12.31 21.57
C GLN A 128 -2.03 11.33 20.60
N ALA A 129 -0.92 11.74 19.97
CA ALA A 129 -0.14 10.86 19.10
C ALA A 129 0.38 9.63 19.87
N ARG A 130 0.93 9.82 21.07
CA ARG A 130 1.38 8.72 21.95
C ARG A 130 0.23 7.79 22.32
N ALA A 131 -0.90 8.36 22.77
CA ALA A 131 -2.06 7.57 23.17
C ALA A 131 -2.61 6.73 22.00
N ALA A 132 -2.69 7.31 20.80
CA ALA A 132 -3.14 6.62 19.61
C ALA A 132 -2.21 5.45 19.23
N LEU A 133 -0.89 5.65 19.28
CA LEU A 133 0.08 4.58 19.01
C LEU A 133 0.01 3.47 20.04
N VAL A 134 -0.09 3.80 21.33
CA VAL A 134 -0.23 2.81 22.41
C VAL A 134 -1.52 2.01 22.24
N ALA A 135 -2.64 2.66 21.93
CA ALA A 135 -3.91 1.99 21.68
C ALA A 135 -3.83 1.05 20.46
N ALA A 136 -3.21 1.50 19.35
CA ALA A 136 -3.02 0.68 18.17
C ALA A 136 -2.18 -0.57 18.48
N PHE A 137 -1.02 -0.41 19.14
CA PHE A 137 -0.21 -1.56 19.56
C PHE A 137 -0.94 -2.47 20.56
N GLY A 138 -1.76 -1.91 21.44
CA GLY A 138 -2.62 -2.67 22.35
C GLY A 138 -3.61 -3.56 21.62
N ALA A 139 -4.25 -3.06 20.56
CA ALA A 139 -5.17 -3.86 19.73
C ALA A 139 -4.46 -5.04 19.06
N TRP A 140 -3.26 -4.84 18.52
CA TRP A 140 -2.45 -5.93 17.97
C TRP A 140 -2.04 -6.94 19.04
N ALA A 141 -1.60 -6.48 20.21
CA ALA A 141 -1.19 -7.35 21.31
C ALA A 141 -2.33 -8.24 21.83
N ALA A 142 -3.56 -7.71 21.87
CA ALA A 142 -4.74 -8.45 22.29
C ALA A 142 -5.19 -9.52 21.28
N ALA A 143 -4.91 -9.32 20.00
CA ALA A 143 -5.30 -10.23 18.92
C ALA A 143 -4.28 -11.37 18.67
N VAL A 144 -3.10 -11.33 19.27
CA VAL A 144 -2.04 -12.34 19.11
C VAL A 144 -2.06 -13.33 20.26
N VAL A 145 -1.93 -14.64 19.97
CA VAL A 145 -1.84 -15.70 21.00
C VAL A 145 -0.51 -16.47 20.82
N PRO A 146 0.33 -16.58 21.87
CA PRO A 146 0.19 -15.92 23.16
C PRO A 146 0.43 -14.39 23.06
N PRO A 147 -0.18 -13.58 23.93
CA PRO A 147 -0.22 -12.13 23.80
C PRO A 147 1.18 -11.51 23.77
N LEU A 148 1.36 -10.52 22.89
CA LEU A 148 2.54 -9.65 22.94
C LEU A 148 2.51 -8.92 24.28
N LEU A 149 3.51 -9.15 25.13
CA LEU A 149 3.68 -8.37 26.36
C LEU A 149 4.04 -6.93 25.96
N SER A 150 3.01 -6.08 25.90
CA SER A 150 3.00 -4.61 25.93
C SER A 150 4.26 -3.90 25.40
N ALA A 151 4.12 -3.20 24.27
CA ALA A 151 5.19 -2.35 23.75
C ALA A 151 5.53 -1.23 24.75
N LYS A 152 6.65 -1.38 25.47
CA LYS A 152 7.17 -0.32 26.34
C LYS A 152 7.82 0.76 25.47
N LEU A 153 7.33 1.99 25.61
CA LEU A 153 7.96 3.18 25.06
C LEU A 153 9.34 3.35 25.70
N LEU A 154 10.40 3.26 24.92
CA LEU A 154 11.70 3.76 25.35
C LEU A 154 11.69 5.26 25.11
N ILE A 155 11.61 6.04 26.20
CA ILE A 155 11.91 7.47 26.17
C ILE A 155 13.44 7.56 26.32
N PRO A 156 14.22 7.86 25.27
CA PRO A 156 15.58 8.31 25.50
C PRO A 156 15.49 9.68 26.20
N ASN A 157 16.15 9.79 27.35
CA ASN A 157 16.30 11.00 28.13
C ASN A 157 16.46 12.26 27.25
N LEU A 158 15.52 13.20 27.38
CA LEU A 158 15.79 14.62 27.15
C LEU A 158 15.95 15.26 28.53
N THR A 159 17.13 15.07 29.10
CA THR A 159 17.64 15.95 30.16
C THR A 159 18.02 17.28 29.50
N THR A 160 17.33 18.34 29.88
CA THR A 160 17.92 19.67 30.01
C THR A 160 17.76 20.08 31.45
#